data_AF-A0A7H4NW54-F1
#
_entry.id   AF-A0A7H4NW54-F1
#
_cell.length_a   1.000
_cell.length_b   1.000
_cell.length_c   1.000
_cell.angle_alpha   90.00
_cell.angle_beta   90.00
_cell.angle_gamma   90.00
#
_symmetry.space_group_name_H-M   'P 1'
#
loop_
_entity.id
_entity.type
_entity.pdbx_description
1 polymer ?
#
loop_
_entity_poly.entity_id
_entity_poly.type
_entity_poly.pdbx_seq_one_letter_code
_entity_poly.pdbx_strand_id
1 'polypeptide(L)'
;MNVSLILNHYQQPTHIIGIFGGFTGRYIVEELRQKKIKVTPAWVSEPTRINIFINDGAEEYKLVNPGAKIDDECKQQVMHHLQCVASGDYLAISGSLPPGIESRFYAEIIELCQQKGCEVILDISHPVLRQLLELRPLLIKPNDDELREIFGLDVSNHQQVREAMRTLHQLGARNVLLTMGAEGLYFSDGEGVWFCSAPKIALVSSACAGDAALGAFLSKWLNKEDVAHALALASATGADVAGSAGLGKLQRTEELLQQIQVVQL
;
A
#
# COMPACT_ATOMS: atom_id res chain seq x y z
N MET A 1 1.31 5.44 5.79
CA MET A 1 0.53 6.58 6.29
C MET A 1 -0.80 6.73 5.55
N ASN A 2 -0.78 6.87 4.22
CA ASN A 2 -2.01 6.99 3.40
C ASN A 2 -2.97 5.81 3.60
N VAL A 3 -2.46 4.57 3.56
CA VAL A 3 -3.24 3.36 3.87
C VAL A 3 -3.99 3.49 5.20
N SER A 4 -3.32 3.97 6.25
CA SER A 4 -3.93 4.16 7.58
C SER A 4 -4.99 5.26 7.62
N LEU A 5 -4.78 6.36 6.88
CA LEU A 5 -5.79 7.43 6.76
C LEU A 5 -7.07 6.92 6.10
N ILE A 6 -6.93 6.04 5.11
CA ILE A 6 -8.04 5.43 4.36
C ILE A 6 -8.76 4.39 5.22
N LEU A 7 -8.02 3.52 5.90
CA LEU A 7 -8.60 2.59 6.87
C LEU A 7 -9.36 3.34 7.97
N ASN A 8 -8.81 4.44 8.49
CA ASN A 8 -9.49 5.29 9.47
C ASN A 8 -10.77 5.94 8.90
N HIS A 9 -10.78 6.35 7.63
CA HIS A 9 -11.99 6.81 6.95
C HIS A 9 -13.08 5.73 6.91
N TYR A 10 -12.71 4.48 6.65
CA TYR A 10 -13.60 3.31 6.71
C TYR A 10 -13.76 2.72 8.12
N GLN A 11 -13.46 3.51 9.17
CA GLN A 11 -13.67 3.16 10.57
C GLN A 11 -12.93 1.90 11.02
N GLN A 12 -11.84 1.54 10.33
CA GLN A 12 -10.96 0.45 10.73
C GLN A 12 -9.85 0.98 11.64
N PRO A 13 -9.62 0.34 12.80
CA PRO A 13 -8.55 0.74 13.69
C PRO A 13 -7.20 0.51 13.03
N THR A 14 -6.29 1.48 13.16
CA THR A 14 -4.92 1.36 12.66
C THR A 14 -3.90 1.90 13.64
N HIS A 15 -2.69 1.36 13.56
CA HIS A 15 -1.54 1.80 14.34
C HIS A 15 -0.37 1.99 13.39
N ILE A 16 0.11 3.23 13.26
CA ILE A 16 1.28 3.57 12.47
C ILE A 16 2.54 3.37 13.32
N ILE A 17 3.46 2.56 12.82
CA ILE A 17 4.86 2.51 13.26
C ILE A 17 5.70 3.05 12.11
N GLY A 18 6.61 3.99 12.38
CA GLY A 18 7.40 4.62 11.33
C GLY A 18 8.51 5.50 11.86
N ILE A 19 9.39 5.93 10.96
CA ILE A 19 10.55 6.75 11.28
C ILE A 19 10.19 8.22 11.10
N PHE A 20 10.38 9.02 12.15
CA PHE A 20 10.07 10.45 12.15
C PHE A 20 11.22 11.24 12.75
N GLY A 21 11.46 12.46 12.27
CA GLY A 21 12.54 13.27 12.81
C GLY A 21 12.36 14.77 12.59
N GLY A 22 13.13 15.54 13.36
CA GLY A 22 13.05 17.00 13.38
C GLY A 22 11.65 17.57 13.62
N PHE A 23 11.43 18.83 13.22
CA PHE A 23 10.14 19.50 13.40
C PHE A 23 9.05 18.97 12.45
N THR A 24 9.41 18.56 11.24
CA THR A 24 8.48 18.01 10.24
C THR A 24 7.90 16.68 10.69
N GLY A 25 8.72 15.79 11.26
CA GLY A 25 8.26 14.52 11.82
C GLY A 25 7.32 14.72 12.99
N ARG A 26 7.61 15.67 13.89
CA ARG A 26 6.73 16.04 15.01
C ARG A 26 5.36 16.53 14.52
N TYR A 27 5.36 17.45 13.56
CA TYR A 27 4.12 17.94 12.94
C TYR A 27 3.26 16.80 12.39
N ILE A 28 3.87 15.86 11.64
CA ILE A 28 3.14 14.70 11.08
C ILE A 28 2.51 13.84 12.19
N VAL A 29 3.28 13.52 13.24
CA VAL A 29 2.80 12.69 14.35
C VAL A 29 1.66 13.38 15.11
N GLU A 30 1.74 14.69 15.32
CA GLU A 30 0.70 15.48 15.97
C GLU A 30 -0.59 15.51 15.14
N GLU A 31 -0.52 15.77 13.85
CA GLU A 31 -1.68 15.78 12.94
C GLU A 31 -2.37 14.40 12.86
N LEU A 32 -1.60 13.32 12.82
CA LEU A 32 -2.16 11.96 12.82
C LEU A 32 -2.89 11.66 14.14
N ARG A 33 -2.33 12.09 15.27
CA ARG A 33 -2.96 11.91 16.59
C ARG A 33 -4.23 12.75 16.75
N GLN A 34 -4.27 13.97 16.20
CA GLN A 34 -5.49 14.78 16.15
C GLN A 34 -6.62 14.07 15.37
N LYS A 35 -6.27 13.30 14.33
CA LYS A 35 -7.20 12.43 13.59
C LYS A 35 -7.54 11.12 14.32
N LYS A 36 -7.12 10.97 15.58
CA LYS A 36 -7.31 9.78 16.44
C LYS A 36 -6.63 8.52 15.92
N ILE A 37 -5.59 8.66 15.10
CA ILE A 37 -4.77 7.53 14.64
C ILE A 37 -3.63 7.30 15.63
N LYS A 38 -3.46 6.06 16.08
CA LYS A 38 -2.36 5.69 16.98
C LYS A 38 -1.05 5.70 16.22
N VAL A 39 -0.03 6.37 16.76
CA VAL A 39 1.31 6.46 16.15
C VAL A 39 2.38 6.17 17.19
N THR A 40 3.23 5.18 16.91
CA THR A 40 4.48 4.89 17.63
C THR A 40 5.67 5.28 16.74
N PRO A 41 6.23 6.47 16.94
CA PRO A 41 7.38 6.93 16.17
C PRO A 41 8.70 6.29 16.65
N ALA A 42 9.53 5.88 15.69
CA ALA A 42 10.98 5.72 15.88
C ALA A 42 11.64 7.07 15.56
N TRP A 43 12.22 7.71 16.56
CA TRP A 43 12.71 9.09 16.43
C TRP A 43 14.14 9.13 15.91
N VAL A 44 14.38 10.04 14.96
CA VAL A 44 15.71 10.41 14.48
C VAL A 44 15.92 11.92 14.54
N SER A 45 17.18 12.35 14.58
CA SER A 45 17.53 13.77 14.69
C SER A 45 17.18 14.57 13.43
N GLU A 46 17.49 14.01 12.27
CA GLU A 46 17.28 14.66 10.98
C GLU A 46 15.80 14.83 10.65
N PRO A 47 15.38 15.97 10.06
CA PRO A 47 13.98 16.19 9.70
C PRO A 47 13.42 15.13 8.73
N THR A 48 12.18 14.69 8.98
CA THR A 48 11.41 13.95 7.98
C THR A 48 11.30 14.78 6.70
N ARG A 49 11.55 14.14 5.55
CA ARG A 49 11.55 14.81 4.24
C ARG A 49 10.27 15.58 3.94
N ILE A 50 10.42 16.64 3.16
CA ILE A 50 9.32 17.35 2.51
C ILE A 50 9.38 17.01 1.02
N ASN A 51 8.28 16.47 0.49
CA ASN A 51 8.10 16.25 -0.95
C ASN A 51 7.20 17.35 -1.49
N ILE A 52 7.50 17.85 -2.69
CA ILE A 52 6.74 18.91 -3.34
C ILE A 52 6.12 18.36 -4.62
N PHE A 53 4.81 18.54 -4.76
CA PHE A 53 4.04 18.19 -5.96
C PHE A 53 3.45 19.49 -6.49
N ILE A 54 3.75 19.82 -7.75
CA ILE A 54 3.28 21.04 -8.42
C ILE A 54 2.43 20.61 -9.61
N ASN A 55 1.19 21.05 -9.67
CA ASN A 55 0.32 20.87 -10.82
C ASN A 55 0.05 22.24 -11.44
N ASP A 56 0.41 22.44 -12.71
CA ASP A 56 0.22 23.71 -13.43
C ASP A 56 -1.07 23.76 -14.26
N GLY A 57 -1.91 22.72 -14.17
CA GLY A 57 -3.14 22.53 -14.93
C GLY A 57 -2.97 21.69 -16.21
N ALA A 58 -1.74 21.44 -16.65
CA ALA A 58 -1.41 20.58 -17.79
C ALA A 58 -0.57 19.36 -17.36
N GLU A 59 0.44 19.59 -16.52
CA GLU A 59 1.39 18.58 -16.06
C GLU A 59 1.56 18.60 -14.54
N GLU A 60 2.00 17.46 -13.99
CA GLU A 60 2.38 17.31 -12.59
C GLU A 60 3.89 17.11 -12.45
N TYR A 61 4.55 18.01 -11.72
CA TYR A 61 5.97 17.98 -11.42
C TYR A 61 6.20 17.50 -9.99
N LYS A 62 7.12 16.54 -9.82
CA LYS A 62 7.40 15.89 -8.53
C LYS A 62 8.84 16.17 -8.11
N LEU A 63 9.01 16.89 -7.01
CA LEU A 63 10.30 17.09 -6.35
C LEU A 63 10.31 16.24 -5.08
N VAL A 64 10.81 15.01 -5.22
CA VAL A 64 10.85 14.01 -4.15
C VAL A 64 12.24 14.00 -3.52
N ASN A 65 12.30 14.12 -2.20
CA ASN A 65 13.57 14.09 -1.47
C ASN A 65 13.84 12.66 -0.94
N PRO A 66 15.07 12.12 -1.04
CA PRO A 66 15.38 10.79 -0.49
C PRO A 66 15.16 10.69 1.02
N GLY A 67 15.19 11.82 1.74
CA GLY A 67 15.11 11.85 3.20
C GLY A 67 16.44 11.58 3.88
N ALA A 68 16.39 11.52 5.21
CA ALA A 68 17.57 11.39 6.04
C ALA A 68 18.21 10.01 5.94
N LYS A 69 19.54 9.96 6.08
CA LYS A 69 20.24 8.70 6.30
C LYS A 69 19.94 8.20 7.71
N ILE A 70 19.54 6.95 7.80
CA ILE A 70 19.14 6.28 9.03
C ILE A 70 20.26 5.36 9.52
N ASP A 71 20.44 5.31 10.83
CA ASP A 71 21.40 4.45 11.53
C ASP A 71 20.78 3.16 12.07
N ASP A 72 21.61 2.30 12.64
CA ASP A 72 21.16 1.03 13.21
C ASP A 72 20.36 1.19 14.51
N GLU A 73 20.54 2.30 15.23
CA GLU A 73 19.75 2.60 16.44
C GLU A 73 18.27 2.77 16.07
N CYS A 74 17.98 3.47 14.98
CA CYS A 74 16.62 3.60 14.49
C CYS A 74 16.01 2.25 14.06
N LYS A 75 16.79 1.36 13.41
CA LYS A 75 16.33 0.00 13.08
C LYS A 75 15.93 -0.76 14.35
N GLN A 76 16.76 -0.68 15.40
CA GLN A 76 16.47 -1.31 16.69
C GLN A 76 15.19 -0.75 17.32
N GLN A 77 14.96 0.57 17.24
CA GLN A 77 13.71 1.18 17.71
C GLN A 77 12.49 0.62 16.97
N VAL A 78 12.55 0.51 15.63
CA VAL A 78 11.45 -0.05 14.83
C VAL A 78 11.19 -1.52 15.22
N MET A 79 12.24 -2.33 15.34
CA MET A 79 12.11 -3.74 15.76
C MET A 79 11.57 -3.88 17.18
N HIS A 80 11.95 -2.97 18.08
CA HIS A 80 11.39 -2.91 19.44
C HIS A 80 9.90 -2.56 19.42
N HIS A 81 9.49 -1.55 18.63
CA HIS A 81 8.09 -1.15 18.51
C HIS A 81 7.23 -2.26 17.93
N LEU A 82 7.75 -3.02 16.96
CA LEU A 82 7.09 -4.17 16.37
C LEU A 82 6.89 -5.33 17.36
N GLN A 83 7.52 -5.32 18.54
CA GLN A 83 7.24 -6.34 19.56
C GLN A 83 5.79 -6.36 20.03
N CYS A 84 5.04 -5.27 19.85
CA CYS A 84 3.64 -5.18 20.25
C CYS A 84 2.67 -5.94 19.33
N VAL A 85 3.09 -6.39 18.14
CA VAL A 85 2.22 -7.18 17.26
C VAL A 85 1.91 -8.53 17.87
N ALA A 86 0.73 -9.06 17.59
CA ALA A 86 0.23 -10.32 18.12
C ALA A 86 -0.42 -11.18 17.04
N SER A 87 -0.77 -12.40 17.41
CA SER A 87 -1.45 -13.34 16.52
C SER A 87 -2.80 -12.76 16.08
N GLY A 88 -3.05 -12.74 14.77
CA GLY A 88 -4.26 -12.16 14.18
C GLY A 88 -4.16 -10.68 13.80
N ASP A 89 -3.04 -10.01 14.11
CA ASP A 89 -2.76 -8.68 13.58
C ASP A 89 -2.30 -8.76 12.12
N TYR A 90 -2.40 -7.63 11.41
CA TYR A 90 -1.90 -7.46 10.04
C TYR A 90 -0.89 -6.30 10.00
N LEU A 91 0.30 -6.54 9.46
CA LEU A 91 1.30 -5.50 9.20
C LEU A 91 1.35 -5.19 7.70
N ALA A 92 0.96 -3.97 7.34
CA ALA A 92 1.20 -3.43 6.00
C ALA A 92 2.53 -2.68 5.95
N ILE A 93 3.45 -3.14 5.12
CA ILE A 93 4.74 -2.48 4.85
C ILE A 93 4.62 -1.77 3.50
N SER A 94 4.62 -0.43 3.53
CA SER A 94 4.43 0.40 2.34
C SER A 94 5.58 1.37 2.10
N GLY A 95 5.98 1.50 0.84
CA GLY A 95 6.96 2.49 0.38
C GLY A 95 8.41 1.99 0.38
N SER A 96 9.33 2.90 0.02
CA SER A 96 10.76 2.60 -0.07
C SER A 96 11.50 2.75 1.26
N LEU A 97 12.61 2.03 1.39
CA LEU A 97 13.52 2.21 2.52
C LEU A 97 14.22 3.58 2.43
N PRO A 98 14.41 4.26 3.57
CA PRO A 98 15.23 5.45 3.61
C PRO A 98 16.72 5.10 3.43
N PRO A 99 17.57 6.06 3.02
CA PRO A 99 19.01 5.84 2.90
C PRO A 99 19.61 5.28 4.20
N GLY A 100 20.54 4.33 4.10
CA GLY A 100 21.20 3.71 5.27
C GLY A 100 20.52 2.45 5.82
N ILE A 101 19.30 2.13 5.39
CA ILE A 101 18.66 0.85 5.69
C ILE A 101 18.84 -0.10 4.52
N GLU A 102 19.44 -1.26 4.79
CA GLU A 102 19.61 -2.30 3.78
C GLU A 102 18.31 -3.08 3.54
N SER A 103 18.14 -3.61 2.33
CA SER A 103 16.93 -4.34 1.92
C SER A 103 16.62 -5.59 2.77
N ARG A 104 17.63 -6.20 3.41
CA ARG A 104 17.44 -7.32 4.35
C ARG A 104 16.51 -6.98 5.51
N PHE A 105 16.38 -5.70 5.86
CA PHE A 105 15.54 -5.25 6.95
C PHE A 105 14.06 -5.59 6.74
N TYR A 106 13.60 -5.68 5.47
CA TYR A 106 12.25 -6.17 5.19
C TYR A 106 12.06 -7.61 5.65
N ALA A 107 13.03 -8.49 5.38
CA ALA A 107 12.96 -9.89 5.79
C ALA A 107 12.96 -10.02 7.33
N GLU A 108 13.82 -9.25 8.01
CA GLU A 108 13.87 -9.21 9.49
C GLU A 108 12.51 -8.83 10.10
N ILE A 109 11.82 -7.83 9.53
CA ILE A 109 10.47 -7.43 9.95
C ILE A 109 9.45 -8.55 9.70
N ILE A 110 9.46 -9.14 8.49
CA ILE A 110 8.51 -10.18 8.10
C ILE A 110 8.63 -11.40 9.01
N GLU A 111 9.86 -11.86 9.26
CA GLU A 111 10.15 -13.00 10.12
C GLU A 111 9.68 -12.76 11.56
N LEU A 112 9.93 -11.56 12.11
CA LEU A 112 9.43 -11.19 13.44
C LEU A 112 7.90 -11.25 13.52
N CYS A 113 7.21 -10.71 12.51
CA CYS A 113 5.75 -10.73 12.47
C CYS A 113 5.20 -12.16 12.39
N GLN A 114 5.78 -12.99 11.53
CA GLN A 114 5.37 -14.38 11.36
C GLN A 114 5.59 -15.21 12.61
N GLN A 115 6.71 -15.03 13.31
CA GLN A 115 6.97 -15.67 14.61
C GLN A 115 5.89 -15.33 15.65
N LYS A 116 5.25 -14.16 15.53
CA LYS A 116 4.16 -13.71 16.41
C LYS A 116 2.77 -14.04 15.88
N GLY A 117 2.64 -14.69 14.73
CA GLY A 117 1.36 -14.97 14.08
C GLY A 117 0.69 -13.73 13.46
N CYS A 118 1.46 -12.66 13.22
CA CYS A 118 1.00 -11.46 12.52
C CYS A 118 1.21 -11.65 11.02
N GLU A 119 0.18 -11.36 10.24
CA GLU A 119 0.16 -11.51 8.80
C GLU A 119 0.74 -10.27 8.09
N VAL A 120 1.53 -10.48 7.03
CA VAL A 120 2.26 -9.37 6.38
C VAL A 120 1.70 -9.06 4.99
N ILE A 121 1.47 -7.78 4.73
CA ILE A 121 1.04 -7.21 3.46
C ILE A 121 2.18 -6.33 2.92
N LEU A 122 2.59 -6.53 1.66
CA LEU A 122 3.69 -5.78 1.04
C LEU A 122 3.20 -4.89 -0.10
N ASP A 123 3.54 -3.60 -0.01
CA ASP A 123 3.32 -2.58 -1.03
C ASP A 123 4.61 -1.77 -1.21
N ILE A 124 5.60 -2.41 -1.81
CA ILE A 124 6.95 -1.86 -1.97
C ILE A 124 7.42 -1.93 -3.42
N SER A 125 8.02 -0.85 -3.89
CA SER A 125 8.63 -0.75 -5.22
C SER A 125 10.14 -1.02 -5.12
N HIS A 126 10.53 -2.25 -4.76
CA HIS A 126 11.95 -2.63 -4.64
C HIS A 126 12.19 -4.04 -5.21
N PRO A 127 13.28 -4.28 -5.98
CA PRO A 127 13.61 -5.60 -6.55
C PRO A 127 13.71 -6.76 -5.54
N VAL A 128 13.83 -6.43 -4.25
CA VAL A 128 13.91 -7.43 -3.17
C VAL A 128 12.57 -8.11 -2.96
N LEU A 129 11.46 -7.49 -3.36
CA LEU A 129 10.11 -8.04 -3.26
C LEU A 129 10.03 -9.46 -3.86
N ARG A 130 10.76 -9.72 -4.95
CA ARG A 130 10.84 -11.06 -5.55
C ARG A 130 11.36 -12.11 -4.58
N GLN A 131 12.40 -11.80 -3.81
CA GLN A 131 12.97 -12.69 -2.79
C GLN A 131 12.05 -12.77 -1.56
N LEU A 132 11.41 -11.67 -1.17
CA LEU A 132 10.48 -11.65 -0.04
C LEU A 132 9.25 -12.54 -0.25
N LEU A 133 8.90 -12.90 -1.49
CA LEU A 133 7.81 -13.84 -1.75
C LEU A 133 8.08 -15.23 -1.17
N GLU A 134 9.35 -15.63 -1.02
CA GLU A 134 9.73 -16.90 -0.37
C GLU A 134 9.26 -16.97 1.08
N LEU A 135 9.13 -15.81 1.74
CA LEU A 135 8.55 -15.69 3.08
C LEU A 135 7.02 -15.77 3.07
N ARG A 136 6.36 -15.95 1.93
CA ARG A 136 4.91 -16.14 1.80
C ARG A 136 4.06 -15.03 2.45
N PRO A 137 4.24 -13.75 2.07
CA PRO A 137 3.39 -12.67 2.57
C PRO A 137 1.91 -12.97 2.28
N LEU A 138 1.03 -12.45 3.14
CA LEU A 138 -0.42 -12.61 3.00
C LEU A 138 -0.88 -12.00 1.68
N LEU A 139 -0.46 -10.77 1.39
CA LEU A 139 -0.87 -10.02 0.21
C LEU A 139 0.31 -9.21 -0.32
N ILE A 140 0.45 -9.15 -1.64
CA ILE A 140 1.27 -8.14 -2.32
C ILE A 140 0.39 -7.25 -3.19
N LYS A 141 0.75 -5.97 -3.32
CA LYS A 141 0.05 -5.04 -4.22
C LYS A 141 0.96 -4.40 -5.28
N PRO A 142 1.41 -5.16 -6.29
CA PRO A 142 2.14 -4.56 -7.39
C PRO A 142 1.21 -3.74 -8.31
N ASN A 143 1.78 -2.76 -9.00
CA ASN A 143 1.21 -2.23 -10.25
C ASN A 143 1.83 -2.93 -11.49
N ASP A 144 1.34 -2.61 -12.67
CA ASP A 144 1.80 -3.20 -13.94
C ASP A 144 3.27 -2.86 -14.27
N ASP A 145 3.73 -1.65 -13.95
CA ASP A 145 5.15 -1.29 -14.08
C ASP A 145 6.04 -2.10 -13.12
N GLU A 146 5.63 -2.25 -11.87
CA GLU A 146 6.33 -3.06 -10.87
C GLU A 146 6.36 -4.54 -11.24
N LEU A 147 5.29 -5.07 -11.85
CA LEU A 147 5.29 -6.43 -12.39
C LEU A 147 6.36 -6.62 -13.47
N ARG A 148 6.46 -5.67 -14.39
CA ARG A 148 7.49 -5.69 -15.44
C ARG A 148 8.89 -5.57 -14.84
N GLU A 149 9.12 -4.56 -14.00
CA GLU A 149 10.45 -4.22 -13.48
C GLU A 149 11.00 -5.25 -12.49
N ILE A 150 10.16 -5.77 -11.59
CA ILE A 150 10.60 -6.66 -10.50
C ILE A 150 10.52 -8.14 -10.94
N PHE A 151 9.49 -8.51 -11.70
CA PHE A 151 9.21 -9.91 -12.00
C PHE A 151 9.49 -10.27 -13.46
N GLY A 152 9.63 -9.29 -14.35
CA GLY A 152 9.76 -9.52 -15.79
C GLY A 152 8.45 -10.00 -16.42
N LEU A 153 7.31 -9.59 -15.86
CA LEU A 153 5.98 -10.04 -16.27
C LEU A 153 5.22 -8.88 -16.91
N ASP A 154 4.88 -9.02 -18.19
CA ASP A 154 4.01 -8.08 -18.90
C ASP A 154 2.54 -8.51 -18.83
N VAL A 155 1.66 -7.54 -18.61
CA VAL A 155 0.22 -7.76 -18.53
C VAL A 155 -0.52 -6.76 -19.41
N SER A 156 -1.12 -7.24 -20.50
CA SER A 156 -1.90 -6.43 -21.45
C SER A 156 -3.33 -6.95 -21.67
N ASN A 157 -3.64 -8.14 -21.16
CA ASN A 157 -4.93 -8.78 -21.29
C ASN A 157 -5.17 -9.78 -20.16
N HIS A 158 -6.42 -10.22 -20.00
CA HIS A 158 -6.82 -11.15 -18.94
C HIS A 158 -6.02 -12.46 -18.91
N GLN A 159 -5.62 -13.00 -20.06
CA GLN A 159 -4.85 -14.25 -20.10
C GLN A 159 -3.44 -14.04 -19.51
N GLN A 160 -2.74 -12.99 -19.94
CA GLN A 160 -1.44 -12.64 -19.39
C GLN A 160 -1.50 -12.32 -17.90
N VAL A 161 -2.58 -11.67 -17.45
CA VAL A 161 -2.80 -11.44 -16.01
C VAL A 161 -2.90 -12.78 -15.27
N ARG A 162 -3.68 -13.75 -15.74
CA ARG A 162 -3.75 -15.08 -15.08
C ARG A 162 -2.39 -15.77 -15.01
N GLU A 163 -1.61 -15.71 -16.08
CA GLU A 163 -0.26 -16.28 -16.13
C GLU A 163 0.70 -15.59 -15.15
N ALA A 164 0.62 -14.27 -15.05
CA ALA A 164 1.38 -13.47 -14.09
C ALA A 164 0.99 -13.82 -12.64
N MET A 165 -0.31 -13.85 -12.33
CA MET A 165 -0.82 -14.24 -11.00
C MET A 165 -0.32 -15.63 -10.60
N ARG A 166 -0.44 -16.61 -11.50
CA ARG A 166 0.06 -17.97 -11.25
C ARG A 166 1.55 -17.98 -10.93
N THR A 167 2.34 -17.18 -11.65
CA THR A 167 3.79 -17.07 -11.40
C THR A 167 4.07 -16.47 -10.02
N LEU A 168 3.35 -15.43 -9.62
CA LEU A 168 3.53 -14.79 -8.29
C LEU A 168 3.14 -15.74 -7.15
N HIS A 169 2.08 -16.53 -7.32
CA HIS A 169 1.71 -17.56 -6.35
C HIS A 169 2.76 -18.67 -6.25
N GLN A 170 3.34 -19.09 -7.38
CA GLN A 170 4.46 -20.06 -7.39
C GLN A 170 5.71 -19.53 -6.68
N LEU A 171 5.96 -18.22 -6.76
CA LEU A 171 7.04 -17.56 -6.01
C LEU A 171 6.74 -17.40 -4.51
N GLY A 172 5.47 -17.54 -4.11
CA GLY A 172 5.07 -17.67 -2.71
C GLY A 172 4.04 -16.66 -2.21
N ALA A 173 3.65 -15.65 -3.00
CA ALA A 173 2.59 -14.73 -2.62
C ALA A 173 1.28 -15.51 -2.36
N ARG A 174 0.64 -15.32 -1.19
CA ARG A 174 -0.64 -15.98 -0.93
C ARG A 174 -1.80 -15.31 -1.65
N ASN A 175 -1.78 -13.98 -1.70
CA ASN A 175 -2.75 -13.18 -2.43
C ASN A 175 -2.04 -12.08 -3.21
N VAL A 176 -2.63 -11.66 -4.33
CA VAL A 176 -2.12 -10.58 -5.17
C VAL A 176 -3.25 -9.61 -5.48
N LEU A 177 -3.04 -8.33 -5.19
CA LEU A 177 -3.90 -7.22 -5.63
C LEU A 177 -3.14 -6.41 -6.69
N LEU A 178 -3.39 -6.64 -7.97
CA LEU A 178 -2.76 -5.92 -9.06
C LEU A 178 -3.57 -4.66 -9.41
N THR A 179 -2.90 -3.51 -9.47
CA THR A 179 -3.50 -2.25 -9.92
C THR A 179 -2.99 -1.87 -11.30
N MET A 180 -3.87 -1.49 -12.23
CA MET A 180 -3.51 -1.07 -13.59
C MET A 180 -4.05 0.31 -13.95
N GLY A 181 -4.19 1.20 -12.96
CA GLY A 181 -4.70 2.55 -13.15
C GLY A 181 -6.10 2.57 -13.79
N ALA A 182 -6.22 3.20 -14.96
CA ALA A 182 -7.48 3.31 -15.70
C ALA A 182 -7.99 1.97 -16.26
N GLU A 183 -7.12 0.95 -16.36
CA GLU A 183 -7.50 -0.40 -16.81
C GLU A 183 -8.12 -1.25 -15.69
N GLY A 184 -8.19 -0.73 -14.45
CA GLY A 184 -8.85 -1.39 -13.33
C GLY A 184 -7.92 -2.13 -12.37
N LEU A 185 -8.49 -3.09 -11.65
CA LEU A 185 -7.79 -3.91 -10.66
C LEU A 185 -8.07 -5.39 -10.87
N TYR A 186 -7.10 -6.21 -10.45
CA TYR A 186 -7.26 -7.64 -10.34
C TYR A 186 -6.93 -8.12 -8.94
N PHE A 187 -7.62 -9.15 -8.49
CA PHE A 187 -7.28 -9.88 -7.28
C PHE A 187 -7.15 -11.36 -7.58
N SER A 188 -6.21 -12.03 -6.93
CA SER A 188 -6.12 -13.49 -6.93
C SER A 188 -5.70 -13.99 -5.55
N ASP A 189 -6.38 -15.04 -5.09
CA ASP A 189 -6.10 -15.76 -3.84
C ASP A 189 -5.41 -17.12 -4.09
N GLY A 190 -4.98 -17.37 -5.34
CA GLY A 190 -4.40 -18.63 -5.77
C GLY A 190 -5.41 -19.66 -6.26
N GLU A 191 -6.71 -19.48 -5.98
CA GLU A 191 -7.80 -20.34 -6.48
C GLU A 191 -8.56 -19.66 -7.62
N GLY A 192 -8.93 -18.40 -7.43
CA GLY A 192 -9.66 -17.58 -8.39
C GLY A 192 -8.88 -16.36 -8.85
N VAL A 193 -9.37 -15.75 -9.94
CA VAL A 193 -8.95 -14.42 -10.37
C VAL A 193 -10.20 -13.57 -10.57
N TRP A 194 -10.22 -12.38 -9.99
CA TRP A 194 -11.29 -11.41 -10.13
C TRP A 194 -10.76 -10.19 -10.84
N PHE A 195 -11.58 -9.61 -11.71
CA PHE A 195 -11.34 -8.35 -12.38
C PHE A 195 -12.38 -7.31 -11.96
N CYS A 196 -11.93 -6.10 -11.70
CA CYS A 196 -12.75 -4.94 -11.37
C CYS A 196 -12.40 -3.78 -12.30
N SER A 197 -13.40 -3.26 -13.03
CA SER A 197 -13.20 -2.09 -13.89
C SER A 197 -12.95 -0.81 -13.09
N ALA A 198 -12.17 0.12 -13.63
CA ALA A 198 -12.03 1.46 -13.05
C ALA A 198 -13.19 2.39 -13.49
N PRO A 199 -13.73 3.24 -12.60
CA PRO A 199 -14.67 4.28 -12.97
C PRO A 199 -13.97 5.40 -13.75
N LYS A 200 -14.72 6.16 -14.56
CA LYS A 200 -14.16 7.24 -15.37
C LYS A 200 -14.06 8.52 -14.55
N ILE A 201 -12.86 9.08 -14.45
CA ILE A 201 -12.57 10.31 -13.71
C ILE A 201 -11.65 11.24 -14.51
N ALA A 202 -11.74 12.54 -14.25
CA ALA A 202 -10.72 13.49 -14.70
C ALA A 202 -9.51 13.38 -13.77
N LEU A 203 -8.36 12.93 -14.30
CA LEU A 203 -7.14 12.73 -13.53
C LEU A 203 -6.61 14.08 -13.03
N VAL A 204 -6.40 14.18 -11.71
CA VAL A 204 -5.76 15.34 -11.07
C VAL A 204 -4.37 14.97 -10.58
N SER A 205 -4.23 13.83 -9.89
CA SER A 205 -2.94 13.31 -9.43
C SER A 205 -3.05 11.82 -9.18
N SER A 206 -2.13 11.01 -9.69
CA SER A 206 -2.08 9.56 -9.35
C SER A 206 -1.47 9.29 -7.97
N ALA A 207 -0.91 10.32 -7.31
CA ALA A 207 -0.28 10.15 -6.01
C ALA A 207 -1.28 9.65 -4.97
N CYS A 208 -0.86 8.68 -4.16
CA CYS A 208 -1.66 8.06 -3.10
C CYS A 208 -2.86 7.21 -3.56
N ALA A 209 -3.19 7.15 -4.86
CA ALA A 209 -4.33 6.38 -5.35
C ALA A 209 -4.15 4.87 -5.09
N GLY A 210 -2.94 4.34 -5.29
CA GLY A 210 -2.61 2.94 -4.99
C GLY A 210 -2.70 2.60 -3.49
N ASP A 211 -2.20 3.49 -2.62
CA ASP A 211 -2.34 3.35 -1.16
C ASP A 211 -3.81 3.36 -0.73
N ALA A 212 -4.62 4.19 -1.40
CA ALA A 212 -6.04 4.33 -1.12
C ALA A 212 -6.83 3.11 -1.56
N ALA A 213 -6.53 2.58 -2.75
CA ALA A 213 -7.08 1.30 -3.19
C ALA A 213 -6.71 0.18 -2.21
N LEU A 214 -5.45 0.12 -1.74
CA LEU A 214 -5.03 -0.86 -0.73
C LEU A 214 -5.81 -0.73 0.57
N GLY A 215 -5.87 0.47 1.15
CA GLY A 215 -6.56 0.71 2.42
C GLY A 215 -8.05 0.38 2.36
N ALA A 216 -8.72 0.76 1.26
CA ALA A 216 -10.11 0.44 1.01
C ALA A 216 -10.34 -1.07 0.84
N PHE A 217 -9.49 -1.74 0.04
CA PHE A 217 -9.55 -3.19 -0.13
C PHE A 217 -9.41 -3.91 1.21
N LEU A 218 -8.39 -3.58 1.99
CA LEU A 218 -8.12 -4.19 3.29
C LEU A 218 -9.25 -3.95 4.30
N SER A 219 -9.94 -2.81 4.23
CA SER A 219 -11.06 -2.50 5.13
C SER A 219 -12.23 -3.48 5.03
N LYS A 220 -12.33 -4.19 3.90
CA LYS A 220 -13.40 -5.13 3.57
C LYS A 220 -12.90 -6.56 3.52
N TRP A 221 -11.83 -6.81 2.78
CA TRP A 221 -11.30 -8.14 2.54
C TRP A 221 -10.86 -8.85 3.82
N LEU A 222 -10.18 -8.15 4.74
CA LEU A 222 -9.71 -8.76 6.00
C LEU A 222 -10.84 -9.15 6.95
N ASN A 223 -12.01 -8.51 6.81
CA ASN A 223 -13.22 -8.82 7.58
C ASN A 223 -14.03 -9.97 6.96
N LYS A 224 -13.45 -10.69 5.97
CA LYS A 224 -14.07 -11.78 5.22
C LYS A 224 -15.38 -11.36 4.52
N GLU A 225 -15.47 -10.09 4.14
CA GLU A 225 -16.52 -9.64 3.22
C GLU A 225 -16.25 -10.16 1.80
N ASP A 226 -17.28 -10.07 0.95
CA ASP A 226 -17.20 -10.46 -0.46
C ASP A 226 -16.02 -9.76 -1.18
N VAL A 227 -15.18 -10.56 -1.84
CA VAL A 227 -14.05 -10.09 -2.65
C VAL A 227 -14.51 -9.07 -3.69
N ALA A 228 -15.69 -9.27 -4.28
CA ALA A 228 -16.20 -8.35 -5.28
C ALA A 228 -16.52 -6.97 -4.67
N HIS A 229 -17.10 -6.94 -3.48
CA HIS A 229 -17.33 -5.69 -2.75
C HIS A 229 -16.02 -5.01 -2.37
N ALA A 230 -15.04 -5.76 -1.85
CA ALA A 230 -13.73 -5.21 -1.50
C ALA A 230 -13.02 -4.59 -2.71
N LEU A 231 -13.07 -5.25 -3.87
CA LEU A 231 -12.50 -4.73 -5.12
C LEU A 231 -13.21 -3.48 -5.62
N ALA A 232 -14.54 -3.48 -5.61
CA ALA A 232 -15.31 -2.32 -6.05
C ALA A 232 -15.01 -1.10 -5.18
N LEU A 233 -14.96 -1.28 -3.85
CA LEU A 233 -14.59 -0.20 -2.93
C LEU A 233 -13.15 0.28 -3.18
N ALA A 234 -12.21 -0.64 -3.38
CA ALA A 234 -10.83 -0.30 -3.71
C ALA A 234 -10.72 0.57 -4.97
N SER A 235 -11.41 0.15 -6.05
CA SER A 235 -11.41 0.87 -7.31
C SER A 235 -12.05 2.24 -7.21
N ALA A 236 -13.21 2.37 -6.54
CA ALA A 236 -13.89 3.64 -6.37
C ALA A 236 -13.07 4.61 -5.52
N THR A 237 -12.49 4.13 -4.42
CA THR A 237 -11.66 4.94 -3.52
C THR A 237 -10.40 5.44 -4.23
N GLY A 238 -9.69 4.53 -4.92
CA GLY A 238 -8.50 4.88 -5.69
C GLY A 238 -8.80 5.92 -6.77
N ALA A 239 -9.94 5.79 -7.45
CA ALA A 239 -10.36 6.75 -8.47
C ALA A 239 -10.79 8.11 -7.91
N ASP A 240 -11.46 8.17 -6.75
CA ASP A 240 -11.80 9.45 -6.13
C ASP A 240 -10.53 10.22 -5.72
N VAL A 241 -9.56 9.51 -5.13
CA VAL A 241 -8.24 10.04 -4.80
C VAL A 241 -7.54 10.54 -6.06
N ALA A 242 -7.52 9.73 -7.13
CA ALA A 242 -6.89 10.09 -8.39
C ALA A 242 -7.48 11.36 -9.04
N GLY A 243 -8.76 11.61 -8.81
CA GLY A 243 -9.49 12.79 -9.26
C GLY A 243 -9.44 13.97 -8.28
N SER A 244 -8.50 13.98 -7.32
CA SER A 244 -8.40 15.00 -6.28
C SER A 244 -6.95 15.40 -6.01
N ALA A 245 -6.75 16.50 -5.27
CA ALA A 245 -5.44 16.87 -4.76
C ALA A 245 -5.17 16.11 -3.44
N GLY A 246 -4.14 15.25 -3.45
CA GLY A 246 -3.87 14.35 -2.33
C GLY A 246 -4.99 13.32 -2.14
N LEU A 247 -5.32 12.96 -0.89
CA LEU A 247 -6.40 12.01 -0.61
C LEU A 247 -7.82 12.57 -0.86
N GLY A 248 -7.96 13.89 -1.04
CA GLY A 248 -9.27 14.53 -1.18
C GLY A 248 -10.17 14.33 0.03
N LYS A 249 -11.50 14.36 -0.19
CA LYS A 249 -12.52 14.17 0.85
C LYS A 249 -13.24 12.82 0.77
N LEU A 250 -12.94 12.00 -0.23
CA LEU A 250 -13.54 10.68 -0.47
C LEU A 250 -15.08 10.70 -0.63
N GLN A 251 -15.65 11.85 -1.02
CA GLN A 251 -17.09 12.08 -1.08
C GLN A 251 -17.76 11.48 -2.32
N ARG A 252 -17.01 11.16 -3.37
CA ARG A 252 -17.54 10.61 -4.63
C ARG A 252 -17.51 9.09 -4.68
N THR A 253 -16.96 8.43 -3.65
CA THR A 253 -16.81 6.98 -3.62
C THR A 253 -18.12 6.23 -3.91
N GLU A 254 -19.24 6.66 -3.29
CA GLU A 254 -20.56 6.03 -3.50
C GLU A 254 -21.10 6.20 -4.92
N GLU A 255 -20.86 7.36 -5.53
CA GLU A 255 -21.22 7.64 -6.93
C GLU A 255 -20.37 6.79 -7.89
N LEU A 256 -19.06 6.74 -7.65
CA LEU A 256 -18.11 6.00 -8.49
C LEU A 256 -18.35 4.48 -8.42
N LEU A 257 -18.81 3.96 -7.29
CA LEU A 257 -19.20 2.55 -7.14
C LEU A 257 -20.26 2.11 -8.17
N GLN A 258 -21.15 3.02 -8.59
CA GLN A 258 -22.21 2.71 -9.56
C GLN A 258 -21.68 2.46 -10.98
N GLN A 259 -20.44 2.84 -11.27
CA GLN A 259 -19.82 2.67 -12.58
C GLN A 259 -18.99 1.39 -12.69
N ILE A 260 -18.83 0.66 -11.58
CA ILE A 260 -17.89 -0.46 -11.49
C ILE A 260 -18.59 -1.78 -11.79
N GLN A 261 -17.89 -2.62 -12.55
CA GLN A 261 -18.25 -4.01 -12.76
C GLN A 261 -17.14 -4.90 -12.22
N VAL A 262 -17.55 -5.95 -11.48
CA VAL A 262 -16.65 -6.98 -11.00
C VAL A 262 -17.07 -8.32 -11.58
N VAL A 263 -16.10 -9.05 -12.13
CA VAL A 263 -16.30 -10.39 -12.69
C VAL A 263 -15.23 -11.33 -12.18
N GLN A 264 -15.59 -12.58 -11.92
CA GLN A 264 -14.62 -13.66 -11.72
C GLN A 264 -14.24 -14.23 -13.10
N LEU A 265 -12.94 -14.33 -13.36
CA LEU A 265 -12.36 -14.77 -14.62
C LEU A 265 -12.24 -16.28 -14.66
#